data_AF-A0A223S8P1-F1
#
_entry.id   AF-A0A223S8P1-F1
#
_cell.length_a   1.000
_cell.length_b   1.000
_cell.length_c   1.000
_cell.angle_alpha   90.00
_cell.angle_beta   90.00
_cell.angle_gamma   90.00
#
_symmetry.space_group_name_H-M   'P 1'
#
loop_
_entity.id
_entity.type
_entity.pdbx_description
1 polymer ?
#
loop_
_entity_poly.entity_id
_entity_poly.type
_entity_poly.pdbx_seq_one_letter_code
_entity_poly.pdbx_strand_id
1 'polypeptide(L)'
;MTISITRLSWFELKRLLRGPFVWLGVLGIVALQGQRTVPGTSGELPSWGVITDSTILVGEGAAVAMFLAGLFPAARNSRYGDAITSPVGQRERSVALLTAVSLCGVALGALAWGVVIVLLGSEEVAGSLSPVALATPPLIAASGGVAGVLTGTWTKSWVPGLVPTLALPMYLFAGGLFGVESVIMNAPAAGAGALYYTADTLLRPSTDSISPLWGIPPLHAAQLLLLIAAGCAATVLRTSSGRRHRIIAAGLTVLLLGGVAVAHTTQRVEPGAGDTEVTAMPDWVSVPKRVCRSYDGVTYCSYATYESSIPEWRKAVAPVTEAVPKRARGDLPTVALQTFEVPQQTVMDGVAVPFDRWSLSNPWTQQDLTAQVAQIVLKLPKKWHYGECTLRGQARLPVYLWLLYRPVAHDPRERPSTVWGGDASGGSVDDIALAVAMHGAPDEKVIRALNRSWERVTAPETTSAEAARLLDIEVTDTHRASAERELDAIASGHPDADGFSLLDQETSADETADPPLAPCR
;
A
#
# COMPACT_ATOMS: atom_id res chain seq x y z
N MET A 1 -26.01 -7.53 48.09
CA MET A 1 -26.51 -8.37 46.98
C MET A 1 -25.38 -8.48 45.95
N THR A 2 -24.79 -9.66 45.77
CA THR A 2 -23.69 -9.85 44.81
C THR A 2 -24.25 -10.09 43.42
N ILE A 3 -24.28 -9.06 42.58
CA ILE A 3 -24.60 -9.22 41.16
C ILE A 3 -23.40 -9.88 40.49
N SER A 4 -23.60 -11.02 39.82
CA SER A 4 -22.54 -11.67 39.05
C SER A 4 -22.03 -10.74 37.94
N ILE A 5 -20.71 -10.65 37.80
CA ILE A 5 -20.04 -9.87 36.74
C ILE A 5 -20.59 -10.25 35.36
N THR A 6 -20.88 -11.52 35.12
CA THR A 6 -21.46 -12.00 33.86
C THR A 6 -22.78 -11.31 33.53
N ARG A 7 -23.68 -11.13 34.51
CA ARG A 7 -24.96 -10.44 34.32
C ARG A 7 -24.75 -8.95 34.04
N LEU A 8 -23.77 -8.34 34.69
CA LEU A 8 -23.43 -6.94 34.48
C LEU A 8 -22.79 -6.69 33.11
N SER A 9 -21.87 -7.55 32.69
CA SER A 9 -21.26 -7.50 31.35
C SER A 9 -22.32 -7.68 30.26
N TRP A 10 -23.26 -8.60 30.47
CA TRP A 10 -24.38 -8.80 29.54
C TRP A 10 -25.31 -7.58 29.46
N PHE A 11 -25.57 -6.93 30.59
CA PHE A 11 -26.33 -5.69 30.62
C PHE A 11 -25.63 -4.55 29.85
N GLU A 12 -24.34 -4.32 30.11
CA GLU A 12 -23.58 -3.29 29.40
C GLU A 12 -23.46 -3.64 27.91
N LEU A 13 -23.29 -4.91 27.53
CA LEU A 13 -23.29 -5.35 26.14
C LEU A 13 -24.61 -5.04 25.42
N LYS A 14 -25.76 -5.39 26.04
CA LYS A 14 -27.09 -5.04 25.50
C LYS A 14 -27.27 -3.53 25.34
N ARG A 15 -26.70 -2.75 26.25
CA ARG A 15 -26.74 -1.28 26.18
C ARG A 15 -25.88 -0.75 25.04
N LEU A 16 -24.67 -1.29 24.86
CA LEU A 16 -23.79 -0.94 23.75
C LEU A 16 -24.44 -1.23 22.39
N LEU A 17 -25.03 -2.41 22.22
CA LEU A 17 -25.72 -2.81 20.98
C LEU A 17 -26.93 -1.93 20.63
N ARG A 18 -27.50 -1.22 21.61
CA ARG A 18 -28.57 -0.22 21.38
C ARG A 18 -28.04 1.20 21.26
N GLY A 19 -26.75 1.41 21.51
CA GLY A 19 -26.11 2.71 21.45
C GLY A 19 -25.84 3.13 20.00
N PRO A 20 -25.91 4.44 19.69
CA PRO A 20 -25.71 4.93 18.32
C PRO A 20 -24.30 4.67 17.80
N PHE A 21 -23.28 4.66 18.67
CA PHE A 21 -21.88 4.51 18.24
C PHE A 21 -21.59 3.16 17.58
N VAL A 22 -22.17 2.06 18.07
CA VAL A 22 -21.98 0.74 17.45
C VAL A 22 -22.58 0.72 16.05
N TRP A 23 -23.78 1.28 15.87
CA TRP A 23 -24.43 1.38 14.57
C TRP A 23 -23.71 2.32 13.60
N LEU A 24 -23.15 3.43 14.10
CA LEU A 24 -22.26 4.28 13.29
C LEU A 24 -21.02 3.52 12.84
N GLY A 25 -20.44 2.68 13.71
CA GLY A 25 -19.35 1.78 13.35
C GLY A 25 -19.75 0.79 12.26
N VAL A 26 -20.93 0.16 12.36
CA VAL A 26 -21.47 -0.75 11.32
C VAL A 26 -21.65 -0.01 9.99
N LEU A 27 -22.26 1.17 10.00
CA LEU A 27 -22.45 1.98 8.80
C LEU A 27 -21.11 2.39 8.18
N GLY A 28 -20.15 2.80 9.00
CA GLY A 28 -18.79 3.12 8.56
C GLY A 28 -18.08 1.93 7.92
N ILE A 29 -18.19 0.74 8.52
CA ILE A 29 -17.66 -0.51 7.95
C ILE A 29 -18.26 -0.76 6.57
N VAL A 30 -19.58 -0.73 6.44
CA VAL A 30 -20.27 -1.02 5.18
C VAL A 30 -19.93 0.04 4.12
N ALA A 31 -19.90 1.33 4.48
CA ALA A 31 -19.58 2.41 3.56
C ALA A 31 -18.13 2.34 3.07
N LEU A 32 -17.16 2.19 3.97
CA LEU A 32 -15.74 2.14 3.63
C LEU A 32 -15.39 0.85 2.87
N GLN A 33 -15.94 -0.30 3.28
CA GLN A 33 -15.74 -1.55 2.53
C GLN A 33 -16.45 -1.53 1.19
N GLY A 34 -17.66 -0.96 1.10
CA GLY A 34 -18.35 -0.79 -0.18
C GLY A 34 -17.55 0.09 -1.13
N GLN A 35 -16.94 1.17 -0.65
CA GLN A 35 -16.12 2.02 -1.51
C GLN A 35 -14.86 1.32 -2.04
N ARG A 36 -14.22 0.48 -1.22
CA ARG A 36 -12.94 -0.17 -1.56
C ARG A 36 -13.07 -1.54 -2.21
N THR A 37 -14.14 -2.27 -1.92
CA THR A 37 -14.29 -3.69 -2.26
C THR A 37 -15.36 -3.94 -3.31
N VAL A 38 -16.11 -2.91 -3.76
CA VAL A 38 -17.02 -3.08 -4.90
C VAL A 38 -16.18 -3.41 -6.14
N PRO A 39 -16.33 -4.63 -6.70
CA PRO A 39 -15.55 -5.02 -7.86
C PRO A 39 -15.83 -4.07 -9.03
N GLY A 40 -14.76 -3.64 -9.70
CA GLY A 40 -14.82 -2.78 -10.89
C GLY A 40 -14.70 -1.27 -10.64
N THR A 41 -14.63 -0.79 -9.40
CA THR A 41 -14.33 0.64 -9.13
C THR A 41 -12.85 0.95 -9.21
N SER A 42 -11.98 0.08 -8.69
CA SER A 42 -10.52 0.24 -8.79
C SER A 42 -9.89 -0.52 -9.95
N GLY A 43 -10.61 -1.51 -10.49
CA GLY A 43 -10.09 -2.44 -11.49
C GLY A 43 -9.03 -3.43 -10.98
N GLU A 44 -8.52 -3.25 -9.76
CA GLU A 44 -7.46 -4.08 -9.16
C GLU A 44 -7.87 -5.56 -9.02
N LEU A 45 -6.96 -6.49 -9.28
CA LEU A 45 -7.21 -7.89 -8.93
C LEU A 45 -7.28 -7.98 -7.40
N PRO A 46 -8.36 -8.52 -6.82
CA PRO A 46 -8.46 -8.65 -5.38
C PRO A 46 -7.34 -9.57 -4.91
N SER A 47 -6.50 -9.07 -4.00
CA SER A 47 -5.47 -9.87 -3.33
C SER A 47 -5.73 -9.90 -1.83
N TRP A 48 -5.43 -11.03 -1.18
CA TRP A 48 -5.61 -11.15 0.27
C TRP A 48 -4.78 -10.13 1.05
N GLY A 49 -3.70 -9.61 0.47
CA GLY A 49 -2.92 -8.48 1.03
C GLY A 49 -3.74 -7.21 1.10
N VAL A 50 -4.20 -6.74 -0.05
CA VAL A 50 -5.01 -5.52 -0.18
C VAL A 50 -6.30 -5.64 0.63
N ILE A 51 -6.95 -6.80 0.60
CA ILE A 51 -8.16 -7.06 1.38
C ILE A 51 -7.88 -7.01 2.88
N THR A 52 -6.79 -7.64 3.35
CA THR A 52 -6.43 -7.61 4.77
C THR A 52 -6.14 -6.17 5.21
N ASP A 53 -5.38 -5.43 4.41
CA ASP A 53 -5.03 -4.04 4.70
C ASP A 53 -6.27 -3.13 4.76
N SER A 54 -7.16 -3.26 3.77
CA SER A 54 -8.46 -2.59 3.75
C SER A 54 -9.30 -2.95 4.98
N THR A 55 -9.29 -4.22 5.38
CA THR A 55 -10.03 -4.68 6.57
C THR A 55 -9.42 -4.17 7.87
N ILE A 56 -8.09 -4.04 7.95
CA ILE A 56 -7.40 -3.40 9.08
C ILE A 56 -7.84 -1.95 9.21
N LEU A 57 -7.78 -1.17 8.12
CA LEU A 57 -8.21 0.23 8.10
C LEU A 57 -9.68 0.37 8.54
N VAL A 58 -10.55 -0.50 8.03
CA VAL A 58 -11.96 -0.52 8.45
C VAL A 58 -12.12 -0.92 9.92
N GLY A 59 -11.25 -1.80 10.41
CA GLY A 59 -11.10 -2.13 11.83
C GLY A 59 -10.75 -0.91 12.68
N GLU A 60 -9.99 0.07 12.17
CA GLU A 60 -9.71 1.33 12.86
C GLU A 60 -10.95 2.20 13.00
N GLY A 61 -11.77 2.27 11.94
CA GLY A 61 -13.09 2.92 12.01
C GLY A 61 -13.97 2.29 13.10
N ALA A 62 -13.97 0.97 13.19
CA ALA A 62 -14.64 0.23 14.26
C ALA A 62 -14.01 0.53 15.64
N ALA A 63 -12.69 0.65 15.74
CA ALA A 63 -11.99 1.01 16.96
C ALA A 63 -12.37 2.40 17.47
N VAL A 64 -12.53 3.40 16.58
CA VAL A 64 -13.00 4.73 16.96
C VAL A 64 -14.43 4.69 17.50
N ALA A 65 -15.33 3.98 16.83
CA ALA A 65 -16.70 3.78 17.31
C ALA A 65 -16.72 3.13 18.71
N MET A 66 -15.91 2.09 18.91
CA MET A 66 -15.79 1.41 20.19
C MET A 66 -15.09 2.25 21.27
N PHE A 67 -14.12 3.06 20.90
CA PHE A 67 -13.46 4.02 21.79
C PHE A 67 -14.49 4.98 22.37
N LEU A 68 -15.34 5.59 21.55
CA LEU A 68 -16.42 6.46 22.01
C LEU A 68 -17.40 5.69 22.90
N ALA A 69 -17.80 4.48 22.48
CA ALA A 69 -18.73 3.64 23.21
C ALA A 69 -18.21 3.24 24.60
N GLY A 70 -16.90 3.07 24.78
CA GLY A 70 -16.24 2.84 26.08
C GLY A 70 -16.00 4.12 26.89
N LEU A 71 -15.58 5.20 26.23
CA LEU A 71 -15.19 6.47 26.84
C LEU A 71 -16.33 7.11 27.63
N PHE A 72 -17.49 7.31 27.01
CA PHE A 72 -18.62 8.01 27.64
C PHE A 72 -19.10 7.34 28.93
N PRO A 73 -19.42 6.02 28.96
CA PRO A 73 -19.83 5.37 30.20
C PRO A 73 -18.71 5.33 31.24
N ALA A 74 -17.46 5.12 30.84
CA ALA A 74 -16.32 5.12 31.78
C ALA A 74 -16.11 6.48 32.44
N ALA A 75 -16.12 7.56 31.66
CA ALA A 75 -16.00 8.94 32.15
C ALA A 75 -17.18 9.35 33.03
N ARG A 76 -18.40 8.93 32.67
CA ARG A 76 -19.58 9.13 33.53
C ARG A 76 -19.40 8.45 34.89
N ASN A 77 -19.00 7.18 34.89
CA ASN A 77 -18.81 6.42 36.13
C ASN A 77 -17.70 7.03 37.00
N SER A 78 -16.59 7.45 36.39
CA SER A 78 -15.44 8.00 37.10
C SER A 78 -15.65 9.42 37.64
N ARG A 79 -16.53 10.20 36.98
CA ARG A 79 -16.87 11.58 37.39
C ARG A 79 -17.93 11.66 38.47
N TYR A 80 -19.00 10.86 38.37
CA TYR A 80 -20.16 10.97 39.26
C TYR A 80 -20.18 9.94 40.41
N GLY A 81 -19.26 8.98 40.42
CA GLY A 81 -19.09 8.01 41.50
C GLY A 81 -20.24 7.00 41.66
N ASP A 82 -20.09 6.10 42.63
CA ASP A 82 -21.00 4.96 42.84
C ASP A 82 -22.37 5.41 43.36
N ALA A 83 -22.40 6.42 44.24
CA ALA A 83 -23.62 6.89 44.90
C ALA A 83 -24.71 7.40 43.93
N ILE A 84 -24.32 7.88 42.75
CA ILE A 84 -25.23 8.51 41.77
C ILE A 84 -25.50 7.58 40.57
N THR A 85 -24.59 6.65 40.27
CA THR A 85 -24.60 5.95 38.98
C THR A 85 -25.02 4.48 39.04
N SER A 86 -24.84 3.77 40.16
CA SER A 86 -25.25 2.37 40.36
C SER A 86 -24.91 1.88 41.77
N PRO A 87 -25.70 0.99 42.40
CA PRO A 87 -25.30 0.31 43.65
C PRO A 87 -24.12 -0.66 43.50
N VAL A 88 -23.59 -0.85 42.28
CA VAL A 88 -22.43 -1.70 42.00
C VAL A 88 -21.15 -0.88 42.07
N GLY A 89 -20.12 -1.45 42.71
CA GLY A 89 -18.82 -0.79 42.84
C GLY A 89 -18.15 -0.44 41.51
N GLN A 90 -17.34 0.62 41.53
CA GLN A 90 -16.64 1.13 40.34
C GLN A 90 -15.78 0.06 39.64
N ARG A 91 -15.16 -0.85 40.40
CA ARG A 91 -14.30 -1.91 39.87
C ARG A 91 -15.11 -2.93 39.07
N GLU A 92 -16.17 -3.47 39.66
CA GLU A 92 -17.02 -4.48 39.02
C GLU A 92 -17.64 -3.91 37.74
N ARG A 93 -18.04 -2.64 37.77
CA ARG A 93 -18.58 -1.95 36.59
C ARG A 93 -17.54 -1.72 35.51
N SER A 94 -16.32 -1.35 35.87
CA SER A 94 -15.24 -1.16 34.90
C SER A 94 -14.83 -2.48 34.25
N VAL A 95 -14.76 -3.56 35.01
CA VAL A 95 -14.51 -4.91 34.48
C VAL A 95 -15.64 -5.33 33.54
N ALA A 96 -16.90 -5.15 33.94
CA ALA A 96 -18.04 -5.48 33.10
C ALA A 96 -18.07 -4.67 31.79
N LEU A 97 -17.75 -3.38 31.87
CA LEU A 97 -17.65 -2.51 30.70
C LEU A 97 -16.49 -2.93 29.78
N LEU A 98 -15.30 -3.23 30.33
CA LEU A 98 -14.16 -3.74 29.55
C LEU A 98 -14.52 -5.03 28.80
N THR A 99 -15.19 -5.98 29.47
CA THR A 99 -15.66 -7.21 28.83
C THR A 99 -16.66 -6.90 27.72
N ALA A 100 -17.63 -6.02 27.99
CA ALA A 100 -18.68 -5.68 27.03
C ALA A 100 -18.12 -4.98 25.78
N VAL A 101 -17.24 -3.99 25.94
CA VAL A 101 -16.61 -3.29 24.80
C VAL A 101 -15.66 -4.20 24.03
N SER A 102 -14.94 -5.11 24.69
CA SER A 102 -14.06 -6.06 24.01
C SER A 102 -14.87 -7.04 23.15
N LEU A 103 -15.93 -7.64 23.72
CA LEU A 103 -16.80 -8.56 22.97
C LEU A 103 -17.51 -7.86 21.81
N CYS A 104 -18.02 -6.66 22.04
CA CYS A 104 -18.67 -5.87 20.99
C CYS A 104 -17.68 -5.43 19.91
N GLY A 105 -16.46 -5.04 20.29
CA GLY A 105 -15.38 -4.71 19.35
C GLY A 105 -14.97 -5.91 18.51
N VAL A 106 -14.77 -7.08 19.12
CA VAL A 106 -14.49 -8.33 18.38
C VAL A 106 -15.59 -8.64 17.38
N ALA A 107 -16.87 -8.56 17.79
CA ALA A 107 -18.00 -8.80 16.90
C ALA A 107 -18.06 -7.79 15.74
N LEU A 108 -17.76 -6.52 16.02
CA LEU A 108 -17.77 -5.45 15.02
C LEU A 108 -16.60 -5.58 14.02
N GLY A 109 -15.40 -5.93 14.47
CA GLY A 109 -14.28 -6.23 13.58
C GLY A 109 -14.48 -7.53 12.79
N ALA A 110 -15.13 -8.54 13.38
CA ALA A 110 -15.52 -9.76 12.66
C ALA A 110 -16.60 -9.47 11.59
N LEU A 111 -17.49 -8.52 11.85
CA LEU A 111 -18.46 -8.04 10.86
C LEU A 111 -17.76 -7.42 9.64
N ALA A 112 -16.64 -6.72 9.81
CA ALA A 112 -15.87 -6.19 8.69
C ALA A 112 -15.41 -7.30 7.74
N TRP A 113 -14.88 -8.41 8.29
CA TRP A 113 -14.58 -9.60 7.50
C TRP A 113 -15.83 -10.21 6.84
N GLY A 114 -16.93 -10.29 7.57
CA GLY A 114 -18.19 -10.79 7.00
C GLY A 114 -18.67 -9.97 5.81
N VAL A 115 -18.60 -8.63 5.89
CA VAL A 115 -18.96 -7.72 4.80
C VAL A 115 -18.04 -7.92 3.61
N VAL A 116 -16.72 -7.97 3.83
CA VAL A 116 -15.73 -8.23 2.78
C VAL A 116 -15.98 -9.55 2.07
N ILE A 117 -16.17 -10.63 2.81
CA ILE A 117 -16.43 -11.96 2.24
C ILE A 117 -17.70 -11.96 1.40
N VAL A 118 -18.76 -11.26 1.84
CA VAL A 118 -19.99 -11.11 1.07
C VAL A 118 -19.77 -10.28 -0.20
N LEU A 119 -19.00 -9.19 -0.12
CA LEU A 119 -18.73 -8.31 -1.26
C LEU A 119 -17.83 -8.96 -2.32
N LEU A 120 -16.86 -9.79 -1.90
CA LEU A 120 -15.97 -10.53 -2.81
C LEU A 120 -16.72 -11.61 -3.62
N GLY A 121 -17.87 -12.08 -3.14
CA GLY A 121 -18.69 -13.05 -3.87
C GLY A 121 -17.93 -14.33 -4.24
N SER A 122 -17.87 -14.64 -5.54
CA SER A 122 -17.15 -15.80 -6.10
C SER A 122 -15.87 -15.42 -6.82
N GLU A 123 -15.35 -14.21 -6.61
CA GLU A 123 -14.14 -13.76 -7.29
C GLU A 123 -12.91 -14.54 -6.80
N GLU A 124 -12.01 -14.85 -7.72
CA GLU A 124 -10.74 -15.46 -7.39
C GLU A 124 -9.84 -14.40 -6.75
N VAL A 125 -9.63 -14.51 -5.45
CA VAL A 125 -8.73 -13.63 -4.70
C VAL A 125 -7.33 -14.20 -4.74
N ALA A 126 -6.38 -13.42 -5.27
CA ALA A 126 -4.99 -13.82 -5.34
C ALA A 126 -4.36 -13.89 -3.94
N GLY A 127 -3.53 -14.90 -3.69
CA GLY A 127 -2.87 -15.12 -2.40
C GLY A 127 -3.60 -16.11 -1.50
N SER A 128 -3.16 -16.20 -0.26
CA SER A 128 -3.88 -16.91 0.80
C SER A 128 -3.92 -16.08 2.06
N LEU A 129 -4.98 -16.25 2.83
CA LEU A 129 -5.18 -15.54 4.07
C LEU A 129 -4.55 -16.32 5.22
N SER A 130 -3.63 -15.70 5.96
CA SER A 130 -3.20 -16.23 7.25
C SER A 130 -4.40 -16.27 8.20
N PRO A 131 -4.75 -17.43 8.81
CA PRO A 131 -5.88 -17.49 9.75
C PRO A 131 -5.72 -16.53 10.95
N VAL A 132 -4.48 -16.16 11.29
CA VAL A 132 -4.22 -15.20 12.37
C VAL A 132 -4.53 -13.77 11.95
N ALA A 133 -4.40 -13.43 10.65
CA ALA A 133 -4.78 -12.11 10.13
C ALA A 133 -6.29 -11.83 10.29
N LEU A 134 -7.12 -12.88 10.31
CA LEU A 134 -8.55 -12.75 10.61
C LEU A 134 -8.80 -12.16 12.00
N ALA A 135 -7.89 -12.36 12.96
CA ALA A 135 -8.01 -11.83 14.31
C ALA A 135 -7.66 -10.34 14.40
N THR A 136 -6.89 -9.79 13.45
CA THR A 136 -6.35 -8.43 13.55
C THR A 136 -7.44 -7.35 13.62
N PRO A 137 -8.39 -7.23 12.67
CA PRO A 137 -9.44 -6.21 12.76
C PRO A 137 -10.33 -6.34 14.02
N PRO A 138 -10.77 -7.54 14.45
CA PRO A 138 -11.43 -7.74 15.74
C PRO A 138 -10.62 -7.22 16.94
N LEU A 139 -9.31 -7.47 16.97
CA LEU A 139 -8.43 -7.03 18.04
C LEU A 139 -8.19 -5.52 18.02
N ILE A 140 -8.10 -4.90 16.84
CA ILE A 140 -8.03 -3.43 16.68
C ILE A 140 -9.32 -2.78 17.22
N ALA A 141 -10.48 -3.29 16.83
CA ALA A 141 -11.76 -2.77 17.32
C ALA A 141 -11.91 -2.91 18.85
N ALA A 142 -11.48 -4.05 19.41
CA ALA A 142 -11.47 -4.29 20.85
C ALA A 142 -10.48 -3.38 21.59
N SER A 143 -9.29 -3.15 21.03
CA SER A 143 -8.28 -2.26 21.63
C SER A 143 -8.80 -0.82 21.72
N GLY A 144 -9.51 -0.34 20.70
CA GLY A 144 -10.21 0.96 20.72
C GLY A 144 -11.19 1.06 21.89
N GLY A 145 -12.03 0.04 22.09
CA GLY A 145 -12.96 -0.02 23.23
C GLY A 145 -12.26 0.04 24.59
N VAL A 146 -11.20 -0.73 24.77
CA VAL A 146 -10.39 -0.74 26.00
C VAL A 146 -9.70 0.61 26.23
N ALA A 147 -9.13 1.20 25.19
CA ALA A 147 -8.52 2.53 25.24
C ALA A 147 -9.53 3.61 25.63
N GLY A 148 -10.77 3.52 25.13
CA GLY A 148 -11.87 4.40 25.52
C GLY A 148 -12.18 4.32 27.01
N VAL A 149 -12.32 3.09 27.54
CA VAL A 149 -12.57 2.87 28.98
C VAL A 149 -11.40 3.39 29.82
N LEU A 150 -10.16 3.09 29.44
CA LEU A 150 -8.96 3.58 30.11
C LEU A 150 -8.95 5.11 30.15
N THR A 151 -9.17 5.75 29.01
CA THR A 151 -9.18 7.22 28.88
C THR A 151 -10.27 7.84 29.75
N GLY A 152 -11.49 7.28 29.74
CA GLY A 152 -12.59 7.80 30.55
C GLY A 152 -12.38 7.62 32.05
N THR A 153 -11.78 6.51 32.46
CA THR A 153 -11.45 6.27 33.88
C THR A 153 -10.35 7.20 34.39
N TRP A 154 -9.35 7.53 33.56
CA TRP A 154 -8.24 8.40 33.93
C TRP A 154 -8.58 9.89 33.85
N THR A 155 -9.11 10.34 32.71
CA THR A 155 -9.35 11.77 32.46
C THR A 155 -10.61 12.29 33.13
N LYS A 156 -11.58 11.40 33.39
CA LYS A 156 -12.93 11.77 33.89
C LYS A 156 -13.62 12.82 33.00
N SER A 157 -13.24 12.90 31.74
CA SER A 157 -13.68 13.90 30.78
C SER A 157 -14.13 13.24 29.48
N TRP A 158 -15.05 13.89 28.77
CA TRP A 158 -15.47 13.51 27.42
C TRP A 158 -14.67 14.24 26.34
N VAL A 159 -13.89 15.27 26.71
CA VAL A 159 -13.08 16.06 25.79
C VAL A 159 -12.13 15.20 24.95
N PRO A 160 -11.46 14.16 25.49
CA PRO A 160 -10.63 13.27 24.66
C PRO A 160 -11.40 12.57 23.53
N GLY A 161 -12.72 12.46 23.63
CA GLY A 161 -13.57 11.90 22.58
C GLY A 161 -13.86 12.88 21.45
N LEU A 162 -13.73 14.19 21.67
CA LEU A 162 -13.97 15.19 20.63
C LEU A 162 -12.89 15.12 19.54
N VAL A 163 -11.64 14.86 19.91
CA VAL A 163 -10.52 14.76 18.96
C VAL A 163 -10.76 13.68 17.90
N PRO A 164 -10.99 12.40 18.22
CA PRO A 164 -11.24 11.38 17.21
C PRO A 164 -12.57 11.59 16.48
N THR A 165 -13.60 12.15 17.14
CA THR A 165 -14.90 12.43 16.50
C THR A 165 -14.78 13.50 15.42
N LEU A 166 -13.89 14.48 15.58
CA LEU A 166 -13.66 15.54 14.60
C LEU A 166 -12.56 15.19 13.59
N ALA A 167 -11.50 14.53 14.03
CA ALA A 167 -10.36 14.17 13.18
C ALA A 167 -10.69 13.08 12.17
N LEU A 168 -11.46 12.04 12.56
CA LEU A 168 -11.75 10.92 11.66
C LEU A 168 -12.59 11.33 10.45
N PRO A 169 -13.73 12.05 10.59
CA PRO A 169 -14.48 12.51 9.43
C PRO A 169 -13.67 13.48 8.57
N MET A 170 -12.86 14.34 9.18
CA MET A 170 -11.99 15.25 8.45
C MET A 170 -10.94 14.49 7.63
N TYR A 171 -10.34 13.43 8.19
CA TYR A 171 -9.40 12.55 7.50
C TYR A 171 -10.08 11.80 6.35
N LEU A 172 -11.21 11.15 6.61
CA LEU A 172 -11.97 10.41 5.59
C LEU A 172 -12.47 11.34 4.48
N PHE A 173 -12.93 12.53 4.83
CA PHE A 173 -13.35 13.55 3.88
C PHE A 173 -12.17 14.06 3.05
N ALA A 174 -11.06 14.40 3.69
CA ALA A 174 -9.88 14.92 3.01
C ALA A 174 -9.21 13.88 2.10
N GLY A 175 -9.03 12.65 2.59
CA GLY A 175 -8.50 11.55 1.78
C GLY A 175 -9.45 11.13 0.65
N GLY A 176 -10.76 11.06 0.93
CA GLY A 176 -11.76 10.62 -0.04
C GLY A 176 -12.10 11.63 -1.14
N LEU A 177 -12.18 12.93 -0.83
CA LEU A 177 -12.54 13.95 -1.83
C LEU A 177 -11.36 14.46 -2.63
N PHE A 178 -10.18 14.53 -2.01
CA PHE A 178 -9.06 15.21 -2.61
C PHE A 178 -7.93 14.25 -3.03
N GLY A 179 -8.04 12.95 -2.73
CA GLY A 179 -6.98 11.98 -3.05
C GLY A 179 -5.65 12.28 -2.35
N VAL A 180 -5.66 13.17 -1.37
CA VAL A 180 -4.45 13.68 -0.71
C VAL A 180 -4.16 12.85 0.52
N GLU A 181 -3.77 11.61 0.30
CA GLU A 181 -3.11 10.82 1.35
C GLU A 181 -1.83 11.55 1.83
N SER A 182 -1.18 12.34 0.96
CA SER A 182 0.10 13.02 1.23
C SER A 182 0.02 14.28 2.09
N VAL A 183 -1.03 15.12 1.99
CA VAL A 183 -1.04 16.45 2.66
C VAL A 183 -1.28 16.35 4.16
N ILE A 184 -2.00 15.33 4.64
CA ILE A 184 -2.17 15.13 6.09
C ILE A 184 -0.92 14.50 6.70
N MET A 185 -0.25 13.62 5.97
CA MET A 185 0.99 12.97 6.44
C MET A 185 2.19 13.91 6.43
N ASN A 186 2.25 14.86 5.48
CA ASN A 186 3.35 15.81 5.35
C ASN A 186 3.13 17.16 6.07
N ALA A 187 2.09 17.29 6.89
CA ALA A 187 1.85 18.47 7.71
C ALA A 187 2.23 18.23 9.20
N PRO A 188 3.54 18.17 9.55
CA PRO A 188 4.00 18.02 10.93
C PRO A 188 3.57 19.17 11.86
N ALA A 189 3.02 20.26 11.31
CA ALA A 189 2.58 21.43 12.06
C ALA A 189 1.25 21.25 12.82
N ALA A 190 0.45 20.22 12.52
CA ALA A 190 -0.80 19.97 13.23
C ALA A 190 -0.60 18.85 14.26
N GLY A 191 -0.66 19.16 15.56
CA GLY A 191 -0.55 18.15 16.63
C GLY A 191 -1.54 16.97 16.53
N ALA A 192 -2.60 17.12 15.72
CA ALA A 192 -3.50 16.03 15.35
C ALA A 192 -2.85 14.99 14.42
N GLY A 193 -1.98 15.40 13.48
CA GLY A 193 -1.24 14.51 12.59
C GLY A 193 -0.23 13.65 13.35
N ALA A 194 0.50 14.23 14.31
CA ALA A 194 1.41 13.48 15.17
C ALA A 194 0.68 12.44 16.03
N LEU A 195 -0.51 12.77 16.56
CA LEU A 195 -1.33 11.82 17.32
C LEU A 195 -1.89 10.71 16.43
N TYR A 196 -2.35 11.05 15.22
CA TYR A 196 -2.78 10.07 14.23
C TYR A 196 -1.62 9.14 13.88
N TYR A 197 -0.46 9.68 13.47
CA TYR A 197 0.72 8.90 13.11
C TYR A 197 1.20 8.01 14.26
N THR A 198 1.14 8.49 15.51
CA THR A 198 1.49 7.67 16.68
C THR A 198 0.47 6.54 16.89
N ALA A 199 -0.82 6.82 16.75
CA ALA A 199 -1.88 5.82 16.90
C ALA A 199 -1.82 4.78 15.77
N ASP A 200 -1.68 5.24 14.53
CA ASP A 200 -1.48 4.44 13.33
C ASP A 200 -0.23 3.58 13.49
N THR A 201 0.93 4.16 13.81
CA THR A 201 2.17 3.40 14.11
C THR A 201 1.96 2.32 15.18
N LEU A 202 1.24 2.60 16.26
CA LEU A 202 1.01 1.62 17.33
C LEU A 202 0.00 0.53 16.93
N LEU A 203 -0.93 0.84 16.04
CA LEU A 203 -1.94 -0.08 15.53
C LEU A 203 -1.51 -0.78 14.23
N ARG A 204 -0.50 -0.25 13.53
CA ARG A 204 0.08 -0.67 12.26
C ARG A 204 1.60 -0.42 12.31
N PRO A 205 2.35 -1.31 13.01
CA PRO A 205 3.79 -1.16 13.22
C PRO A 205 4.63 -1.05 11.94
N SER A 206 4.15 -1.61 10.83
CA SER A 206 4.71 -1.43 9.49
C SER A 206 4.08 -0.18 8.85
N THR A 207 4.86 0.90 8.76
CA THR A 207 4.43 2.19 8.19
C THR A 207 4.44 2.20 6.67
N ASP A 208 5.01 1.18 6.04
CA ASP A 208 5.08 1.08 4.58
C ASP A 208 3.88 0.26 4.08
N SER A 209 3.34 0.70 2.96
CA SER A 209 1.96 0.44 2.50
C SER A 209 1.69 -1.00 2.07
N ILE A 210 2.59 -1.92 2.41
CA ILE A 210 2.64 -3.28 1.90
C ILE A 210 2.92 -4.21 3.08
N SER A 211 1.84 -4.67 3.74
CA SER A 211 1.95 -5.66 4.81
C SER A 211 2.61 -6.94 4.27
N PRO A 212 3.75 -7.39 4.80
CA PRO A 212 4.24 -8.74 4.53
C PRO A 212 3.27 -9.75 5.14
N LEU A 213 2.46 -10.27 4.23
CA LEU A 213 1.30 -11.15 4.38
C LEU A 213 1.48 -12.40 5.27
N TRP A 214 2.70 -12.70 5.74
CA TRP A 214 3.04 -14.04 6.21
C TRP A 214 3.68 -14.09 7.61
N GLY A 215 4.44 -13.07 8.02
CA GLY A 215 5.18 -13.06 9.30
C GLY A 215 4.65 -12.06 10.33
N ILE A 216 4.13 -10.92 9.90
CA ILE A 216 3.65 -9.86 10.78
C ILE A 216 2.32 -10.20 11.48
N PRO A 217 1.33 -10.92 10.90
CA PRO A 217 0.03 -11.07 11.54
C PRO A 217 0.05 -11.69 12.95
N PRO A 218 0.85 -12.76 13.24
CA PRO A 218 0.97 -13.28 14.60
C PRO A 218 1.60 -12.31 15.59
N LEU A 219 2.67 -11.60 15.19
CA LEU A 219 3.31 -10.59 16.03
C LEU A 219 2.36 -9.40 16.27
N HIS A 220 1.59 -9.03 15.26
CA HIS A 220 0.65 -7.92 15.32
C HIS A 220 -0.55 -8.26 16.21
N ALA A 221 -1.12 -9.45 16.05
CA ALA A 221 -2.14 -9.97 16.94
C ALA A 221 -1.62 -10.07 18.38
N ALA A 222 -0.38 -10.53 18.58
CA ALA A 222 0.25 -10.56 19.90
C ALA A 222 0.42 -9.14 20.49
N GLN A 223 0.91 -8.17 19.71
CA GLN A 223 1.00 -6.77 20.10
C GLN A 223 -0.37 -6.20 20.52
N LEU A 224 -1.42 -6.44 19.73
CA LEU A 224 -2.77 -5.98 20.03
C LEU A 224 -3.33 -6.63 21.29
N LEU A 225 -3.10 -7.94 21.49
CA LEU A 225 -3.47 -8.65 22.72
C LEU A 225 -2.74 -8.09 23.94
N LEU A 226 -1.44 -7.79 23.81
CA LEU A 226 -0.65 -7.18 24.88
C LEU A 226 -1.12 -5.76 25.19
N LEU A 227 -1.49 -4.96 24.17
CA LEU A 227 -2.09 -3.63 24.34
C LEU A 227 -3.45 -3.70 25.05
N ILE A 228 -4.33 -4.61 24.64
CA ILE A 228 -5.62 -4.87 25.30
C ILE A 228 -5.40 -5.25 26.76
N ALA A 229 -4.49 -6.19 27.02
CA ALA A 229 -4.17 -6.64 28.36
C ALA A 229 -3.58 -5.50 29.21
N ALA A 230 -2.69 -4.68 28.65
CA ALA A 230 -2.09 -3.53 29.33
C ALA A 230 -3.15 -2.47 29.68
N GLY A 231 -4.05 -2.16 28.73
CA GLY A 231 -5.15 -1.24 28.96
C GLY A 231 -6.14 -1.73 30.03
N CYS A 232 -6.44 -3.03 30.03
CA CYS A 232 -7.24 -3.67 31.07
C CYS A 232 -6.56 -3.58 32.43
N ALA A 233 -5.27 -3.93 32.51
CA ALA A 233 -4.48 -3.86 33.74
C ALA A 233 -4.39 -2.43 34.29
N ALA A 234 -4.15 -1.44 33.43
CA ALA A 234 -4.10 -0.02 33.79
C ALA A 234 -5.45 0.53 34.26
N THR A 235 -6.55 0.06 33.68
CA THR A 235 -7.91 0.41 34.12
C THR A 235 -8.21 -0.18 35.50
N VAL A 236 -7.83 -1.44 35.73
CA VAL A 236 -7.98 -2.11 37.04
C VAL A 236 -7.09 -1.47 38.10
N LEU A 237 -5.84 -1.11 37.75
CA LEU A 237 -4.93 -0.35 38.58
C LEU A 237 -5.62 0.91 39.11
N ARG A 238 -6.23 1.68 38.20
CA ARG A 238 -6.86 2.97 38.49
C ARG A 238 -8.10 2.86 39.38
N THR A 239 -8.84 1.76 39.26
CA THR A 239 -10.12 1.52 39.95
C THR A 239 -9.98 0.72 41.24
N SER A 240 -8.81 0.14 41.50
CA SER A 240 -8.55 -0.62 42.73
C SER A 240 -8.26 0.28 43.94
N SER A 241 -8.84 -0.05 45.10
CA SER A 241 -8.63 0.65 46.37
C SER A 241 -7.43 0.13 47.17
N GLY A 242 -7.01 -1.13 46.97
CA GLY A 242 -5.96 -1.78 47.77
C GLY A 242 -4.54 -1.62 47.21
N ARG A 243 -3.58 -1.22 48.06
CA ARG A 243 -2.16 -1.01 47.70
C ARG A 243 -1.52 -2.23 47.01
N ARG A 244 -1.77 -3.44 47.51
CA ARG A 244 -1.23 -4.69 46.92
C ARG A 244 -1.70 -4.90 45.47
N HIS A 245 -2.98 -4.67 45.21
CA HIS A 245 -3.56 -4.81 43.87
C HIS A 245 -2.99 -3.77 42.90
N ARG A 246 -2.72 -2.55 43.38
CA ARG A 246 -2.07 -1.52 42.57
C ARG A 246 -0.65 -1.89 42.18
N ILE A 247 0.15 -2.41 43.12
CA ILE A 247 1.53 -2.81 42.81
C ILE A 247 1.54 -3.93 41.76
N ILE A 248 0.67 -4.95 41.92
CA ILE A 248 0.56 -6.05 40.96
C ILE A 248 0.12 -5.55 39.58
N ALA A 249 -0.92 -4.71 39.52
CA ALA A 249 -1.43 -4.20 38.26
C ALA A 249 -0.44 -3.25 37.56
N ALA A 250 0.32 -2.45 38.32
CA ALA A 250 1.39 -1.63 37.78
C ALA A 250 2.53 -2.48 37.19
N GLY A 251 3.00 -3.50 37.93
CA GLY A 251 4.02 -4.44 37.44
C GLY A 251 3.58 -5.17 36.17
N LEU A 252 2.32 -5.64 36.13
CA LEU A 252 1.73 -6.27 34.95
C LEU A 252 1.63 -5.30 33.77
N THR A 253 1.23 -4.06 34.00
CA THR A 253 1.13 -3.03 32.93
C THR A 253 2.50 -2.77 32.32
N VAL A 254 3.54 -2.58 33.15
CA VAL A 254 4.92 -2.35 32.68
C VAL A 254 5.44 -3.55 31.90
N LEU A 255 5.21 -4.77 32.39
CA LEU A 255 5.61 -6.01 31.70
C LEU A 255 4.95 -6.13 30.33
N LEU A 256 3.64 -5.87 30.24
CA LEU A 256 2.89 -5.95 28.99
C LEU A 256 3.31 -4.87 28.00
N LEU A 257 3.56 -3.64 28.45
CA LEU A 257 4.10 -2.57 27.62
C LEU A 257 5.53 -2.87 27.14
N GLY A 258 6.36 -3.52 27.97
CA GLY A 258 7.64 -4.04 27.54
C GLY A 258 7.50 -5.09 26.44
N GLY A 259 6.51 -5.99 26.56
CA GLY A 259 6.17 -6.95 25.50
C GLY A 259 5.68 -6.28 24.22
N VAL A 260 4.85 -5.24 24.32
CA VAL A 260 4.43 -4.43 23.15
C VAL A 260 5.64 -3.79 22.49
N ALA A 261 6.52 -3.17 23.26
CA ALA A 261 7.72 -2.54 22.72
C ALA A 261 8.61 -3.56 21.99
N VAL A 262 8.82 -4.75 22.57
CA VAL A 262 9.59 -5.83 21.93
C VAL A 262 8.92 -6.31 20.65
N ALA A 263 7.61 -6.58 20.67
CA ALA A 263 6.86 -7.00 19.49
C ALA A 263 6.94 -5.93 18.38
N HIS A 264 6.70 -4.68 18.74
CA HIS A 264 6.76 -3.52 17.85
C HIS A 264 8.16 -3.32 17.25
N THR A 265 9.23 -3.42 18.06
CA THR A 265 10.60 -3.33 17.54
C THR A 265 10.94 -4.52 16.65
N THR A 266 10.45 -5.72 16.97
CA THR A 266 10.71 -6.91 16.14
C THR A 266 10.04 -6.79 14.77
N GLN A 267 8.87 -6.15 14.72
CA GLN A 267 8.17 -5.85 13.46
C GLN A 267 8.85 -4.74 12.65
N ARG A 268 9.59 -3.84 13.29
CA ARG A 268 10.35 -2.78 12.62
C ARG A 268 11.75 -3.17 12.21
N VAL A 269 12.32 -4.22 12.81
CA VAL A 269 13.66 -4.76 12.48
C VAL A 269 13.59 -5.68 11.24
N GLU A 270 12.53 -5.59 10.42
CA GLU A 270 12.62 -6.12 9.07
C GLU A 270 13.85 -5.48 8.40
N PRO A 271 14.82 -6.27 7.91
CA PRO A 271 16.04 -5.74 7.33
C PRO A 271 15.66 -4.75 6.24
N GLY A 272 16.02 -3.48 6.43
CA GLY A 272 15.73 -2.44 5.46
C GLY A 272 16.21 -2.90 4.09
N ALA A 273 15.33 -2.79 3.09
CA ALA A 273 15.53 -3.25 1.72
C ALA A 273 16.76 -2.63 0.99
N GLY A 274 17.53 -1.79 1.68
CA GLY A 274 18.70 -1.09 1.14
C GLY A 274 20.03 -1.83 1.22
N ASP A 275 20.28 -2.73 2.19
CA ASP A 275 21.68 -3.13 2.47
C ASP A 275 21.99 -4.63 2.59
N THR A 276 21.02 -5.52 2.42
CA THR A 276 21.31 -6.96 2.38
C THR A 276 20.31 -7.69 1.52
N GLU A 277 20.79 -8.58 0.64
CA GLU A 277 20.01 -9.66 0.06
C GLU A 277 18.93 -10.12 1.05
N VAL A 278 17.68 -10.22 0.61
CA VAL A 278 16.50 -10.65 1.38
C VAL A 278 16.68 -12.10 1.89
N THR A 279 17.65 -12.31 2.78
CA THR A 279 18.16 -13.62 3.21
C THR A 279 17.86 -13.93 4.67
N ALA A 280 17.17 -13.05 5.39
CA ALA A 280 16.79 -13.36 6.77
C ALA A 280 15.43 -12.76 7.15
N MET A 281 14.36 -13.20 6.46
CA MET A 281 13.13 -13.34 7.23
C MET A 281 13.41 -14.33 8.36
N PRO A 282 12.96 -14.08 9.60
CA PRO A 282 13.19 -15.02 10.69
C PRO A 282 12.72 -16.42 10.32
N ASP A 283 13.48 -17.47 10.70
CA ASP A 283 13.18 -18.88 10.33
C ASP A 283 11.76 -19.36 10.70
N TRP A 284 11.08 -18.66 11.61
CA TRP A 284 9.71 -18.95 12.00
C TRP A 284 8.64 -18.41 11.03
N VAL A 285 9.01 -17.53 10.10
CA VAL A 285 8.14 -17.04 9.02
C VAL A 285 8.28 -17.95 7.81
N SER A 286 7.32 -18.86 7.62
CA SER A 286 7.28 -19.68 6.42
C SER A 286 6.89 -18.82 5.21
N VAL A 287 7.88 -18.37 4.45
CA VAL A 287 7.64 -17.75 3.14
C VAL A 287 6.99 -18.81 2.24
N PRO A 288 5.82 -18.55 1.62
CA PRO A 288 5.22 -19.52 0.72
C PRO A 288 6.21 -19.93 -0.37
N LYS A 289 6.18 -21.21 -0.75
CA LYS A 289 7.02 -21.71 -1.83
C LYS A 289 6.74 -20.92 -3.11
N ARG A 290 7.79 -20.44 -3.77
CA ARG A 290 7.65 -19.83 -5.11
C ARG A 290 7.40 -20.91 -6.16
N VAL A 291 6.50 -20.61 -7.08
CA VAL A 291 6.25 -21.38 -8.29
C VAL A 291 6.77 -20.57 -9.46
N CYS A 292 7.79 -21.10 -10.13
CA CYS A 292 8.38 -20.49 -11.31
C CYS A 292 7.97 -21.27 -12.56
N ARG A 293 7.53 -20.55 -13.58
CA ARG A 293 7.17 -21.08 -14.91
C ARG A 293 7.91 -20.27 -15.96
N SER A 294 8.55 -20.93 -16.92
CA SER A 294 9.23 -20.23 -18.01
C SER A 294 8.39 -20.29 -19.28
N TYR A 295 8.17 -19.14 -19.91
CA TYR A 295 7.47 -18.99 -21.18
C TYR A 295 8.23 -18.03 -22.08
N ASP A 296 8.48 -18.43 -23.33
CA ASP A 296 9.11 -17.60 -24.36
C ASP A 296 10.46 -16.96 -23.97
N GLY A 297 11.18 -17.57 -23.02
CA GLY A 297 12.46 -17.11 -22.50
C GLY A 297 12.36 -16.25 -21.23
N VAL A 298 11.17 -15.78 -20.85
CA VAL A 298 10.92 -15.11 -19.56
C VAL A 298 10.61 -16.16 -18.50
N THR A 299 11.20 -16.01 -17.31
CA THR A 299 10.82 -16.82 -16.15
C THR A 299 9.88 -16.03 -15.26
N TYR A 300 8.67 -16.54 -15.04
CA TYR A 300 7.67 -15.93 -14.18
C TYR A 300 7.65 -16.66 -12.85
N CYS A 301 8.01 -15.98 -11.77
CA CYS A 301 8.02 -16.50 -10.42
C CYS A 301 6.95 -15.79 -9.58
N SER A 302 5.94 -16.54 -9.17
CA SER A 302 4.96 -16.10 -8.18
C SER A 302 5.12 -16.89 -6.89
N TYR A 303 4.47 -16.48 -5.83
CA TYR A 303 4.18 -17.40 -4.72
C TYR A 303 3.13 -18.41 -5.17
N ALA A 304 3.14 -19.64 -4.63
CA ALA A 304 2.18 -20.68 -5.00
C ALA A 304 0.71 -20.21 -4.94
N THR A 305 0.43 -19.25 -4.05
CA THR A 305 -0.90 -18.66 -3.85
C THR A 305 -1.26 -17.56 -4.87
N TYR A 306 -0.30 -17.11 -5.68
CA TYR A 306 -0.42 -16.11 -6.75
C TYR A 306 -0.10 -16.71 -8.14
N GLU A 307 -0.09 -18.04 -8.28
CA GLU A 307 0.22 -18.70 -9.56
C GLU A 307 -0.75 -18.29 -10.67
N SER A 308 -2.01 -18.01 -10.32
CA SER A 308 -3.04 -17.54 -11.27
C SER A 308 -2.75 -16.17 -11.89
N SER A 309 -1.83 -15.37 -11.33
CA SER A 309 -1.44 -14.07 -11.90
C SER A 309 -0.43 -14.20 -13.04
N ILE A 310 0.28 -15.34 -13.16
CA ILE A 310 1.32 -15.55 -14.18
C ILE A 310 0.81 -15.37 -15.62
N PRO A 311 -0.35 -15.94 -16.02
CA PRO A 311 -0.89 -15.72 -17.36
C PRO A 311 -1.09 -14.24 -17.71
N GLU A 312 -1.46 -13.43 -16.73
CA GLU A 312 -1.73 -12.01 -16.92
C GLU A 312 -0.46 -11.17 -17.02
N TRP A 313 0.55 -11.48 -16.21
CA TRP A 313 1.89 -10.90 -16.39
C TRP A 313 2.47 -11.27 -17.75
N ARG A 314 2.28 -12.52 -18.19
CA ARG A 314 2.71 -12.95 -19.53
C ARG A 314 2.01 -12.15 -20.62
N LYS A 315 0.71 -11.89 -20.50
CA LYS A 315 -0.03 -11.08 -21.46
C LYS A 315 0.50 -9.65 -21.54
N ALA A 316 0.81 -9.04 -20.40
CA ALA A 316 1.39 -7.69 -20.34
C ALA A 316 2.81 -7.65 -20.93
N VAL A 317 3.62 -8.68 -20.71
CA VAL A 317 5.02 -8.74 -21.15
C VAL A 317 5.19 -9.24 -22.60
N ALA A 318 4.18 -9.91 -23.15
CA ALA A 318 4.20 -10.47 -24.51
C ALA A 318 4.63 -9.43 -25.59
N PRO A 319 4.09 -8.19 -25.62
CA PRO A 319 4.45 -7.21 -26.63
C PRO A 319 5.95 -6.88 -26.67
N VAL A 320 6.62 -6.86 -25.52
CA VAL A 320 8.08 -6.65 -25.43
C VAL A 320 8.82 -7.90 -25.91
N THR A 321 8.51 -9.05 -25.34
CA THR A 321 9.23 -10.31 -25.61
C THR A 321 9.10 -10.81 -27.05
N GLU A 322 7.97 -10.54 -27.69
CA GLU A 322 7.75 -10.85 -29.11
C GLU A 322 8.64 -10.00 -30.02
N ALA A 323 8.88 -8.74 -29.66
CA ALA A 323 9.77 -7.84 -30.39
C ALA A 323 11.25 -8.17 -30.18
N VAL A 324 11.60 -8.84 -29.08
CA VAL A 324 12.97 -9.29 -28.80
C VAL A 324 13.37 -10.45 -29.74
N PRO A 325 14.49 -10.31 -30.47
CA PRO A 325 14.99 -11.36 -31.35
C PRO A 325 15.28 -12.66 -30.61
N LYS A 326 14.98 -13.80 -31.23
CA LYS A 326 15.19 -15.13 -30.62
C LYS A 326 16.60 -15.33 -30.04
N ARG A 327 17.63 -14.79 -30.70
CA ARG A 327 19.03 -14.83 -30.24
C ARG A 327 19.32 -14.04 -28.97
N ALA A 328 18.52 -13.01 -28.69
CA ALA A 328 18.63 -12.18 -27.49
C ALA A 328 17.68 -12.65 -26.37
N ARG A 329 16.83 -13.67 -26.61
CA ARG A 329 15.85 -14.15 -25.62
C ARG A 329 16.47 -14.86 -24.41
N GLY A 330 17.75 -15.24 -24.48
CA GLY A 330 18.49 -15.80 -23.35
C GLY A 330 18.74 -14.80 -22.22
N ASP A 331 18.69 -13.51 -22.53
CA ASP A 331 18.89 -12.40 -21.58
C ASP A 331 17.55 -11.80 -21.10
N LEU A 332 16.41 -12.46 -21.36
CA LEU A 332 15.10 -11.98 -20.92
C LEU A 332 14.99 -12.01 -19.39
N PRO A 333 14.23 -11.06 -18.81
CA PRO A 333 14.12 -10.94 -17.37
C PRO A 333 13.40 -12.12 -16.71
N THR A 334 13.59 -12.21 -15.41
CA THR A 334 12.64 -12.91 -14.54
C THR A 334 11.56 -11.92 -14.13
N VAL A 335 10.29 -12.24 -14.33
CA VAL A 335 9.18 -11.50 -13.74
C VAL A 335 8.88 -12.14 -12.39
N ALA A 336 9.17 -11.47 -11.27
CA ALA A 336 9.02 -12.05 -9.94
C ALA A 336 8.19 -11.16 -9.02
N LEU A 337 7.10 -11.71 -8.49
CA LEU A 337 6.33 -11.03 -7.44
C LEU A 337 7.19 -10.90 -6.18
N GLN A 338 7.27 -9.67 -5.67
CA GLN A 338 7.91 -9.36 -4.40
C GLN A 338 6.83 -8.93 -3.41
N THR A 339 6.92 -9.39 -2.17
CA THR A 339 5.98 -9.07 -1.08
C THR A 339 6.36 -7.82 -0.30
N PHE A 340 7.42 -7.14 -0.71
CA PHE A 340 7.96 -5.97 -0.04
C PHE A 340 8.08 -4.87 -1.05
N GLU A 341 7.78 -3.64 -0.63
CA GLU A 341 8.20 -2.42 -1.30
C GLU A 341 9.73 -2.38 -1.21
N VAL A 342 10.40 -3.15 -2.06
CA VAL A 342 11.67 -2.67 -2.56
C VAL A 342 11.29 -1.35 -3.22
N PRO A 343 11.91 -0.21 -2.84
CA PRO A 343 11.56 1.08 -3.42
C PRO A 343 11.36 0.90 -4.91
N GLN A 344 10.21 1.37 -5.43
CA GLN A 344 9.70 1.20 -6.82
C GLN A 344 10.77 1.42 -7.91
N GLN A 345 11.91 1.97 -7.54
CA GLN A 345 13.07 2.36 -8.32
C GLN A 345 14.11 1.26 -8.58
N THR A 346 13.84 -0.01 -8.26
CA THR A 346 14.84 -1.08 -8.44
C THR A 346 14.33 -2.20 -9.32
N VAL A 347 14.42 -1.98 -10.62
CA VAL A 347 14.64 -3.07 -11.58
C VAL A 347 15.91 -3.83 -11.12
N MET A 348 15.71 -4.96 -10.44
CA MET A 348 16.78 -5.69 -9.76
C MET A 348 17.51 -6.59 -10.75
N ASP A 349 18.73 -6.28 -11.20
CA ASP A 349 19.65 -7.20 -11.91
C ASP A 349 18.98 -8.29 -12.79
N GLY A 350 18.08 -7.87 -13.69
CA GLY A 350 17.35 -8.82 -14.56
C GLY A 350 15.99 -9.30 -14.04
N VAL A 351 15.42 -8.67 -13.04
CA VAL A 351 14.12 -8.99 -12.43
C VAL A 351 13.16 -7.81 -12.58
N ALA A 352 12.01 -8.06 -13.22
CA ALA A 352 10.87 -7.15 -13.26
C ALA A 352 9.88 -7.54 -12.16
N VAL A 353 9.38 -6.56 -11.41
CA VAL A 353 8.54 -6.76 -10.24
C VAL A 353 7.14 -6.22 -10.53
N PRO A 354 6.14 -7.07 -10.77
CA PRO A 354 4.79 -6.59 -10.95
C PRO A 354 4.30 -5.91 -9.67
N PHE A 355 3.63 -4.77 -9.82
CA PHE A 355 3.03 -4.05 -8.70
C PHE A 355 2.06 -4.96 -7.93
N ASP A 356 2.04 -4.86 -6.60
CA ASP A 356 1.24 -5.72 -5.72
C ASP A 356 -0.28 -5.48 -5.86
N ARG A 357 -0.66 -4.31 -6.37
CA ARG A 357 -2.03 -3.97 -6.81
C ARG A 357 -2.27 -4.23 -8.30
N TRP A 358 -1.71 -5.33 -8.81
CA TRP A 358 -1.80 -5.69 -10.23
C TRP A 358 -3.25 -5.75 -10.74
N SER A 359 -3.47 -5.28 -11.97
CA SER A 359 -4.77 -5.32 -12.61
C SER A 359 -4.70 -5.50 -14.12
N LEU A 360 -5.60 -6.31 -14.67
CA LEU A 360 -5.84 -6.33 -16.11
C LEU A 360 -6.68 -5.19 -16.65
N SER A 361 -7.43 -4.52 -15.80
CA SER A 361 -8.28 -3.40 -16.20
C SER A 361 -7.65 -2.04 -15.91
N ASN A 362 -6.53 -2.01 -15.17
CA ASN A 362 -5.70 -0.83 -15.00
C ASN A 362 -4.51 -0.86 -16.00
N PRO A 363 -4.57 -0.08 -17.09
CA PRO A 363 -3.49 -0.02 -18.08
C PRO A 363 -2.14 0.35 -17.46
N TRP A 364 -2.15 1.15 -16.37
CA TRP A 364 -0.93 1.59 -15.71
C TRP A 364 -0.10 0.43 -15.16
N THR A 365 -0.72 -0.56 -14.51
CA THR A 365 0.05 -1.70 -13.95
C THR A 365 0.68 -2.55 -15.07
N GLN A 366 -0.05 -2.75 -16.17
CA GLN A 366 0.49 -3.46 -17.34
C GLN A 366 1.66 -2.73 -17.97
N GLN A 367 1.50 -1.43 -18.13
CA GLN A 367 2.52 -0.55 -18.66
C GLN A 367 3.76 -0.52 -17.77
N ASP A 368 3.61 -0.42 -16.45
CA ASP A 368 4.72 -0.44 -15.51
C ASP A 368 5.55 -1.72 -15.64
N LEU A 369 4.92 -2.90 -15.66
CA LEU A 369 5.65 -4.15 -15.88
C LEU A 369 6.28 -4.22 -17.28
N THR A 370 5.58 -3.72 -18.31
CA THR A 370 6.12 -3.60 -19.67
C THR A 370 7.36 -2.72 -19.68
N ALA A 371 7.33 -1.59 -18.95
CA ALA A 371 8.42 -0.65 -18.78
C ALA A 371 9.63 -1.33 -18.15
N GLN A 372 9.44 -2.00 -17.01
CA GLN A 372 10.50 -2.70 -16.31
C GLN A 372 11.15 -3.77 -17.21
N VAL A 373 10.35 -4.58 -17.93
CA VAL A 373 10.89 -5.59 -18.85
C VAL A 373 11.65 -4.93 -20.01
N ALA A 374 11.11 -3.88 -20.62
CA ALA A 374 11.77 -3.17 -21.70
C ALA A 374 13.09 -2.52 -21.25
N GLN A 375 13.14 -1.95 -20.04
CA GLN A 375 14.36 -1.40 -19.44
C GLN A 375 15.44 -2.47 -19.29
N ILE A 376 15.09 -3.65 -18.76
CA ILE A 376 16.03 -4.78 -18.59
C ILE A 376 16.56 -5.26 -19.95
N VAL A 377 15.65 -5.48 -20.89
CA VAL A 377 15.98 -6.00 -22.23
C VAL A 377 16.93 -5.07 -22.99
N LEU A 378 16.75 -3.76 -22.84
CA LEU A 378 17.59 -2.74 -23.45
C LEU A 378 18.82 -2.39 -22.61
N LYS A 379 19.02 -3.06 -21.47
CA LYS A 379 20.11 -2.84 -20.52
C LYS A 379 20.20 -1.36 -20.13
N LEU A 380 19.04 -0.74 -19.89
CA LEU A 380 18.97 0.63 -19.38
C LEU A 380 19.45 0.64 -17.92
N PRO A 381 20.24 1.64 -17.49
CA PRO A 381 20.72 1.68 -16.12
C PRO A 381 19.58 2.00 -15.17
N LYS A 382 19.57 1.39 -13.99
CA LYS A 382 18.44 1.44 -13.03
C LYS A 382 17.97 2.85 -12.64
N LYS A 383 18.87 3.84 -12.70
CA LYS A 383 18.65 5.20 -12.20
C LYS A 383 18.76 6.30 -13.25
N TRP A 384 18.51 5.99 -14.52
CA TRP A 384 18.60 7.01 -15.58
C TRP A 384 17.63 8.18 -15.40
N HIS A 385 16.52 7.99 -14.67
CA HIS A 385 15.59 9.06 -14.30
C HIS A 385 16.09 9.98 -13.17
N TYR A 386 17.10 9.58 -12.39
CA TYR A 386 17.62 10.33 -11.23
C TYR A 386 18.86 11.16 -11.55
N GLY A 387 19.11 11.42 -12.83
CA GLY A 387 20.19 12.29 -13.25
C GLY A 387 21.60 11.67 -13.19
N GLU A 388 21.76 10.35 -13.05
CA GLU A 388 23.09 9.73 -13.10
C GLU A 388 23.68 9.71 -14.52
N CYS A 389 22.81 9.62 -15.53
CA CYS A 389 23.16 9.64 -16.95
C CYS A 389 21.94 10.00 -17.80
N THR A 390 22.15 10.28 -19.09
CA THR A 390 21.06 10.56 -20.03
C THR A 390 21.00 9.53 -21.17
N LEU A 391 19.78 9.16 -21.56
CA LEU A 391 19.49 8.42 -22.79
C LEU A 391 19.24 9.33 -24.00
N ARG A 392 19.31 10.65 -23.82
CA ARG A 392 19.11 11.64 -24.88
C ARG A 392 20.04 11.35 -26.07
N GLY A 393 19.45 11.26 -27.25
CA GLY A 393 20.16 10.97 -28.50
C GLY A 393 20.60 9.53 -28.67
N GLN A 394 20.31 8.62 -27.73
CA GLN A 394 20.64 7.19 -27.84
C GLN A 394 19.50 6.40 -28.46
N ALA A 395 19.83 5.47 -29.35
CA ALA A 395 18.89 4.56 -30.01
C ALA A 395 18.02 3.75 -29.05
N ARG A 396 18.51 3.49 -27.83
CA ARG A 396 17.77 2.73 -26.82
C ARG A 396 16.50 3.45 -26.35
N LEU A 397 16.50 4.79 -26.30
CA LEU A 397 15.33 5.57 -25.87
C LEU A 397 14.13 5.42 -26.84
N PRO A 398 14.25 5.68 -28.16
CA PRO A 398 13.13 5.47 -29.07
C PRO A 398 12.66 4.02 -29.14
N VAL A 399 13.55 3.04 -28.97
CA VAL A 399 13.16 1.63 -28.94
C VAL A 399 12.40 1.31 -27.65
N TYR A 400 12.83 1.84 -26.51
CA TYR A 400 12.12 1.73 -25.24
C TYR A 400 10.71 2.30 -25.35
N LEU A 401 10.58 3.54 -25.84
CA LEU A 401 9.32 4.23 -26.08
C LEU A 401 8.48 3.53 -27.17
N TRP A 402 9.08 2.79 -28.09
CA TRP A 402 8.30 1.97 -29.01
C TRP A 402 7.74 0.71 -28.32
N LEU A 403 8.56 0.00 -27.54
CA LEU A 403 8.15 -1.21 -26.82
C LEU A 403 7.03 -0.95 -25.79
N LEU A 404 7.09 0.19 -25.10
CA LEU A 404 6.11 0.60 -24.10
C LEU A 404 4.69 0.77 -24.64
N TYR A 405 4.56 1.32 -25.85
CA TYR A 405 3.26 1.76 -26.39
C TYR A 405 2.71 0.84 -27.46
N ARG A 406 3.51 -0.14 -27.90
CA ARG A 406 3.05 -1.20 -28.78
C ARG A 406 1.71 -1.84 -28.35
N PRO A 407 1.42 -2.06 -27.05
CA PRO A 407 0.12 -2.59 -26.61
C PRO A 407 -1.05 -1.59 -26.75
N VAL A 408 -0.77 -0.28 -26.70
CA VAL A 408 -1.75 0.82 -26.59
C VAL A 408 -2.04 1.49 -27.94
N ALA A 409 -1.15 1.32 -28.93
CA ALA A 409 -1.22 1.96 -30.25
C ALA A 409 -2.49 1.62 -31.09
N HIS A 410 -3.38 0.74 -30.60
CA HIS A 410 -4.63 0.39 -31.25
C HIS A 410 -5.84 1.24 -30.80
N ASP A 411 -5.76 2.01 -29.71
CA ASP A 411 -6.78 2.99 -29.34
C ASP A 411 -6.27 4.43 -29.47
N PRO A 412 -6.64 5.18 -30.53
CA PRO A 412 -6.22 6.57 -30.71
C PRO A 412 -6.79 7.54 -29.66
N ARG A 413 -7.68 7.10 -28.77
CA ARG A 413 -8.19 7.89 -27.64
C ARG A 413 -7.32 7.77 -26.39
N GLU A 414 -6.55 6.69 -26.25
CA GLU A 414 -5.57 6.54 -25.17
C GLU A 414 -4.33 7.35 -25.56
N ARG A 415 -4.35 8.63 -25.17
CA ARG A 415 -3.27 9.55 -25.55
C ARG A 415 -1.97 9.08 -24.91
N PRO A 416 -0.87 9.17 -25.67
CA PRO A 416 0.41 8.76 -25.15
C PRO A 416 0.83 9.55 -23.89
N SER A 417 0.42 10.82 -23.76
CA SER A 417 0.92 11.82 -22.80
C SER A 417 0.98 11.46 -21.31
N THR A 418 0.10 10.62 -20.77
CA THR A 418 0.18 10.17 -19.34
C THR A 418 1.29 9.14 -19.10
N VAL A 419 1.75 8.50 -20.17
CA VAL A 419 2.69 7.38 -20.19
C VAL A 419 4.13 7.89 -20.46
N TRP A 420 4.31 9.04 -21.13
CA TRP A 420 5.64 9.59 -21.50
C TRP A 420 6.28 10.37 -20.35
N GLY A 421 5.50 10.81 -19.36
CA GLY A 421 5.85 11.94 -18.49
C GLY A 421 7.24 11.88 -17.85
N GLY A 422 7.59 10.75 -17.21
CA GLY A 422 8.90 10.57 -16.58
C GLY A 422 9.99 10.06 -17.52
N ASP A 423 9.61 9.34 -18.59
CA ASP A 423 10.56 8.61 -19.43
C ASP A 423 11.02 9.42 -20.65
N ALA A 424 10.12 10.23 -21.21
CA ALA A 424 10.40 11.05 -22.38
C ALA A 424 10.94 12.44 -22.05
N SER A 425 10.75 12.92 -20.81
CA SER A 425 11.29 14.21 -20.35
C SER A 425 12.82 14.27 -20.49
N GLY A 426 13.49 13.11 -20.43
CA GLY A 426 14.93 12.98 -20.70
C GLY A 426 15.32 12.90 -22.18
N GLY A 427 14.36 12.89 -23.12
CA GLY A 427 14.57 12.73 -24.56
C GLY A 427 14.72 14.03 -25.35
N SER A 428 15.30 13.93 -26.54
CA SER A 428 15.25 15.00 -27.54
C SER A 428 14.04 14.85 -28.46
N VAL A 429 13.68 15.93 -29.18
CA VAL A 429 12.65 15.90 -30.22
C VAL A 429 12.89 14.77 -31.22
N ASP A 430 14.14 14.54 -31.64
CA ASP A 430 14.47 13.48 -32.60
C ASP A 430 14.31 12.06 -32.00
N ASP A 431 14.54 11.88 -30.70
CA ASP A 431 14.31 10.58 -30.02
C ASP A 431 12.82 10.24 -30.04
N ILE A 432 12.00 11.20 -29.62
CA ILE A 432 10.54 11.05 -29.55
C ILE A 432 9.96 10.94 -30.96
N ALA A 433 10.46 11.73 -31.92
CA ALA A 433 10.01 11.67 -33.31
C ALA A 433 10.33 10.31 -33.96
N LEU A 434 11.46 9.69 -33.62
CA LEU A 434 11.77 8.34 -34.07
C LEU A 434 10.81 7.32 -33.45
N ALA A 435 10.51 7.40 -32.15
CA ALA A 435 9.51 6.52 -31.52
C ALA A 435 8.12 6.66 -32.18
N VAL A 436 7.67 7.91 -32.42
CA VAL A 436 6.43 8.20 -33.15
C VAL A 436 6.46 7.60 -34.56
N ALA A 437 7.58 7.75 -35.28
CA ALA A 437 7.74 7.17 -36.60
C ALA A 437 7.71 5.63 -36.59
N MET A 438 8.28 5.00 -35.56
CA MET A 438 8.22 3.55 -35.36
C MET A 438 6.79 3.06 -35.10
N HIS A 439 5.99 3.81 -34.31
CA HIS A 439 4.56 3.52 -34.10
C HIS A 439 3.71 3.71 -35.35
N GLY A 440 4.09 4.63 -36.23
CA GLY A 440 3.45 4.82 -37.53
C GLY A 440 3.78 3.75 -38.57
N ALA A 441 4.81 2.92 -38.32
CA ALA A 441 5.22 1.86 -39.22
C ALA A 441 4.56 0.51 -38.85
N PRO A 442 4.36 -0.42 -39.82
CA PRO A 442 3.88 -1.76 -39.49
C PRO A 442 4.82 -2.48 -38.51
N ASP A 443 4.26 -3.09 -37.47
CA ASP A 443 5.00 -3.83 -36.43
C ASP A 443 5.98 -4.84 -37.04
N GLU A 444 5.57 -5.61 -38.05
CA GLU A 444 6.42 -6.61 -38.68
C GLU A 444 7.63 -5.99 -39.37
N LYS A 445 7.53 -4.73 -39.84
CA LYS A 445 8.67 -3.99 -40.41
C LYS A 445 9.68 -3.68 -39.30
N VAL A 446 9.22 -3.07 -38.21
CA VAL A 446 10.07 -2.66 -37.08
C VAL A 446 10.72 -3.88 -36.43
N ILE A 447 9.94 -4.91 -36.11
CA ILE A 447 10.43 -6.18 -35.53
C ILE A 447 11.45 -6.85 -36.44
N ARG A 448 11.22 -6.89 -37.76
CA ARG A 448 12.18 -7.49 -38.69
C ARG A 448 13.49 -6.70 -38.76
N ALA A 449 13.42 -5.37 -38.63
CA ALA A 449 14.61 -4.53 -38.61
C ALA A 449 15.38 -4.65 -37.29
N LEU A 450 14.68 -4.65 -36.15
CA LEU A 450 15.24 -4.96 -34.84
C LEU A 450 15.93 -6.32 -34.84
N ASN A 451 15.30 -7.36 -35.42
CA ASN A 451 15.92 -8.69 -35.56
C ASN A 451 17.27 -8.65 -36.29
N ARG A 452 17.42 -7.84 -37.34
CA ARG A 452 18.68 -7.72 -38.09
C ARG A 452 19.75 -6.90 -37.36
N SER A 453 19.33 -5.86 -36.64
CA SER A 453 20.24 -4.81 -36.14
C SER A 453 20.29 -4.72 -34.61
N TRP A 454 19.76 -5.72 -33.89
CA TRP A 454 19.57 -5.70 -32.44
C TRP A 454 20.79 -5.25 -31.65
N GLU A 455 21.94 -5.88 -31.87
CA GLU A 455 23.16 -5.62 -31.11
C GLU A 455 23.65 -4.19 -31.32
N ARG A 456 23.45 -3.63 -32.53
CA ARG A 456 23.79 -2.24 -32.80
C ARG A 456 22.75 -1.31 -32.19
N VAL A 457 21.47 -1.55 -32.41
CA VAL A 457 20.37 -0.67 -31.94
C VAL A 457 20.34 -0.60 -30.40
N THR A 458 20.73 -1.66 -29.71
CA THR A 458 20.78 -1.72 -28.23
C THR A 458 22.14 -1.36 -27.64
N ALA A 459 23.15 -1.04 -28.46
CA ALA A 459 24.45 -0.59 -27.96
C ALA A 459 24.36 0.84 -27.39
N PRO A 460 25.02 1.14 -26.26
CA PRO A 460 24.96 2.45 -25.61
C PRO A 460 25.49 3.60 -26.48
N GLU A 461 26.40 3.31 -27.41
CA GLU A 461 26.98 4.28 -28.33
C GLU A 461 26.13 4.60 -29.56
N THR A 462 25.09 3.81 -29.84
CA THR A 462 24.29 4.00 -31.07
C THR A 462 23.34 5.16 -30.90
N THR A 463 23.40 6.10 -31.83
CA THR A 463 22.56 7.30 -31.82
C THR A 463 21.17 7.02 -32.37
N SER A 464 20.16 7.82 -31.99
CA SER A 464 18.81 7.74 -32.55
C SER A 464 18.80 7.94 -34.08
N ALA A 465 19.62 8.86 -34.59
CA ALA A 465 19.77 9.05 -36.03
C ALA A 465 20.36 7.81 -36.74
N GLU A 466 21.27 7.08 -36.08
CA GLU A 466 21.76 5.80 -36.58
C GLU A 466 20.70 4.70 -36.49
N ALA A 467 19.94 4.63 -35.40
CA ALA A 467 18.82 3.70 -35.25
C ALA A 467 17.79 3.89 -36.36
N ALA A 468 17.40 5.12 -36.71
CA ALA A 468 16.49 5.41 -37.81
C ALA A 468 16.96 4.75 -39.13
N ARG A 469 18.26 4.84 -39.45
CA ARG A 469 18.86 4.19 -40.62
C ARG A 469 18.89 2.67 -40.50
N LEU A 470 19.26 2.13 -39.33
CA LEU A 470 19.32 0.69 -39.07
C LEU A 470 17.93 0.03 -39.11
N LEU A 471 16.89 0.77 -38.74
CA LEU A 471 15.50 0.34 -38.69
C LEU A 471 14.75 0.57 -40.00
N ASP A 472 15.34 1.32 -40.95
CA ASP A 472 14.68 1.77 -42.18
C ASP A 472 13.39 2.57 -41.87
N ILE A 473 13.49 3.50 -40.92
CA ILE A 473 12.40 4.36 -40.47
C ILE A 473 12.70 5.81 -40.88
N GLU A 474 11.80 6.40 -41.65
CA GLU A 474 11.90 7.80 -42.07
C GLU A 474 11.24 8.70 -41.02
N VAL A 475 12.04 9.61 -40.45
CA VAL A 475 11.56 10.62 -39.51
C VAL A 475 11.23 11.90 -40.29
N THR A 476 9.93 12.18 -40.42
CA THR A 476 9.40 13.34 -41.16
C THR A 476 9.20 14.55 -40.24
N ASP A 477 8.95 15.72 -40.82
CA ASP A 477 8.61 16.93 -40.05
C ASP A 477 7.30 16.78 -39.28
N THR A 478 6.35 15.98 -39.80
CA THR A 478 5.12 15.64 -39.07
C THR A 478 5.41 14.87 -37.79
N HIS A 479 6.37 13.93 -37.82
CA HIS A 479 6.80 13.19 -36.62
C HIS A 479 7.45 14.13 -35.60
N ARG A 480 8.32 15.05 -36.04
CA ARG A 480 8.96 16.05 -35.16
C ARG A 480 7.96 17.01 -34.53
N ALA A 481 7.03 17.53 -35.32
CA ALA A 481 5.96 18.38 -34.79
C ALA A 481 5.07 17.65 -33.78
N SER A 482 4.88 16.33 -33.93
CA SER A 482 4.20 15.52 -32.92
C SER A 482 5.02 15.37 -31.65
N ALA A 483 6.33 15.11 -31.80
CA ALA A 483 7.24 15.00 -30.67
C ALA A 483 7.33 16.29 -29.84
N GLU A 484 7.40 17.44 -30.50
CA GLU A 484 7.38 18.76 -29.84
C GLU A 484 6.11 18.96 -29.02
N ARG A 485 4.93 18.61 -29.57
CA ARG A 485 3.67 18.71 -28.82
C ARG A 485 3.62 17.82 -27.58
N GLU A 486 4.18 16.61 -27.66
CA GLU A 486 4.25 15.71 -26.50
C GLU A 486 5.21 16.28 -25.43
N LEU A 487 6.37 16.79 -25.83
CA LEU A 487 7.32 17.44 -24.91
C LEU A 487 6.72 18.68 -24.26
N ASP A 488 6.03 19.53 -25.03
CA ASP A 488 5.34 20.71 -24.51
C ASP A 488 4.22 20.32 -23.54
N ALA A 489 3.48 19.25 -23.84
CA ALA A 489 2.43 18.74 -22.94
C ALA A 489 3.02 18.27 -21.60
N ILE A 490 4.15 17.55 -21.62
CA ILE A 490 4.88 17.11 -20.43
C ILE A 490 5.38 18.34 -19.64
N ALA A 491 6.05 19.28 -20.31
CA ALA A 491 6.61 20.48 -19.68
C ALA A 491 5.54 21.41 -19.08
N SER A 492 4.34 21.44 -19.67
CA SER A 492 3.23 22.25 -19.19
C SER A 492 2.57 21.72 -17.90
N GLY A 493 3.02 20.58 -17.38
CA GLY A 493 2.46 19.98 -16.16
C GLY A 493 0.98 19.67 -16.34
N HIS A 494 0.63 18.96 -17.43
CA HIS A 494 -0.76 18.60 -17.69
C HIS A 494 -1.40 18.02 -16.42
N PRO A 495 -2.58 18.52 -15.98
CA PRO A 495 -3.17 18.22 -14.66
C PRO A 495 -3.53 16.74 -14.43
N ASP A 496 -3.44 15.90 -15.47
CA ASP A 496 -3.57 14.45 -15.34
C ASP A 496 -2.24 13.76 -14.91
N ALA A 497 -1.13 14.50 -14.80
CA ALA A 497 0.18 14.03 -14.32
C ALA A 497 0.37 14.19 -12.79
N ASP A 498 -0.63 14.73 -12.09
CA ASP A 498 -0.60 15.05 -10.65
C ASP A 498 -0.34 13.84 -9.73
N GLY A 499 -0.41 12.61 -10.25
CA GLY A 499 -0.08 11.38 -9.52
C GLY A 499 1.41 11.18 -9.19
N PHE A 500 2.33 11.86 -9.89
CA PHE A 500 3.79 11.63 -9.75
C PHE A 500 4.61 12.85 -9.31
N SER A 501 3.96 13.97 -8.96
CA SER A 501 4.62 15.22 -8.55
C SER A 501 5.46 15.13 -7.25
N LEU A 502 5.52 13.97 -6.59
CA LEU A 502 6.35 13.75 -5.41
C LEU A 502 7.86 13.65 -5.71
N LEU A 503 8.27 13.42 -6.96
CA LEU A 503 9.70 13.34 -7.34
C LEU A 503 10.30 14.70 -7.74
N ASP A 504 9.47 15.67 -8.14
CA ASP A 504 9.96 17.00 -8.58
C ASP A 504 10.15 18.01 -7.43
N GLN A 505 9.84 17.64 -6.18
CA GLN A 505 9.99 18.57 -5.05
C GLN A 505 11.39 18.64 -4.43
N GLU A 506 12.31 17.72 -4.73
CA GLU A 506 13.70 17.80 -4.22
C GLU A 506 14.66 18.57 -5.13
N THR A 507 14.28 18.89 -6.37
CA THR A 507 15.07 19.71 -7.30
C THR A 507 14.52 21.13 -7.36
N SER A 508 14.55 21.83 -6.22
CA SER A 508 14.34 23.28 -6.23
C SER A 508 15.40 23.92 -7.12
N ALA A 509 14.93 24.58 -8.18
CA ALA A 509 15.69 25.27 -9.21
C ALA A 509 16.73 26.24 -8.63
N ASP A 510 17.96 25.76 -8.46
CA ASP A 510 19.13 26.62 -8.58
C ASP A 510 19.46 26.68 -10.09
N GLU A 511 19.17 27.82 -10.72
CA GLU A 511 19.35 28.11 -12.16
C GLU A 511 20.82 28.05 -12.64
N THR A 512 21.71 27.42 -11.88
CA THR A 512 23.03 27.05 -12.38
C THR A 512 22.85 25.82 -13.26
N ALA A 513 22.83 26.01 -14.58
CA ALA A 513 22.75 24.93 -15.57
C ALA A 513 23.68 23.78 -15.18
N ASP A 514 23.10 22.70 -14.63
CA ASP A 514 23.85 21.51 -14.32
C ASP A 514 24.58 21.06 -15.59
N PRO A 515 25.84 20.61 -15.46
CA PRO A 515 26.58 20.11 -16.61
C PRO A 515 25.76 19.02 -17.30
N PRO A 516 25.74 18.99 -18.65
CA PRO A 516 24.96 18.00 -19.38
C PRO A 516 25.37 16.60 -18.91
N LEU A 517 24.38 15.82 -18.48
CA LEU A 517 24.60 14.47 -18.00
C LEU A 517 25.34 13.62 -19.04
N ALA A 518 26.24 12.78 -18.58
CA ALA A 518 26.95 11.87 -19.47
C ALA A 518 25.96 10.87 -20.11
N PRO A 519 26.19 10.43 -21.36
CA PRO A 519 25.40 9.34 -21.95
C PRO A 519 25.50 8.09 -21.08
N CYS A 520 24.38 7.41 -20.82
CA CYS A 520 24.36 6.12 -20.16
C CYS A 520 25.20 5.11 -20.97
N ARG A 521 26.27 4.54 -20.39
CA ARG A 521 27.17 3.58 -21.04
C ARG A 521 27.14 2.22 -20.36
#